data_AF-A0A519W9G7-F1
#
_entry.id   AF-A0A519W9G7-F1
#
_cell.length_a   1.000
_cell.length_b   1.000
_cell.length_c   1.000
_cell.angle_alpha   90.00
_cell.angle_beta   90.00
_cell.angle_gamma   90.00
#
_symmetry.space_group_name_H-M   'P 1'
#
loop_
_entity.id
_entity.type
_entity.pdbx_description
1 polymer ?
#
loop_
_entity_poly.entity_id
_entity_poly.type
_entity_poly.pdbx_seq_one_letter_code
_entity_poly.pdbx_strand_id
1 'polypeptide(L)' 'ICMDMTMLDVTGLDVKAGDEAIVFNQEHTIMQLANDINTIPYEILTNISQRVKRVYFYE' A
#
# COMPACT_ATOMS: atom_id res chain seq x y z
N ILE A 1 10.11 -3.75 -6.19
CA ILE A 1 9.32 -4.54 -5.23
C ILE A 1 10.02 -5.89 -5.06
N CYS A 2 10.36 -6.27 -3.83
CA CYS A 2 10.87 -7.58 -3.47
C CYS A 2 9.81 -8.38 -2.70
N MET A 3 10.15 -9.55 -2.16
CA MET A 3 9.18 -10.40 -1.44
C MET A 3 8.60 -9.72 -0.18
N ASP A 4 9.44 -9.07 0.62
CA ASP A 4 9.05 -8.49 1.91
C ASP A 4 9.44 -7.00 2.06
N MET A 5 10.00 -6.38 1.02
CA MET A 5 10.47 -4.99 1.05
C MET A 5 10.17 -4.25 -0.26
N THR A 6 9.89 -2.96 -0.13
CA THR A 6 9.79 -2.00 -1.25
C THR A 6 10.69 -0.80 -0.93
N MET A 7 11.42 -0.33 -1.95
CA MET A 7 12.25 0.86 -1.87
C MET A 7 11.48 2.01 -2.50
N LEU A 8 11.49 3.15 -1.82
CA LEU A 8 10.88 4.41 -2.26
C LEU A 8 11.98 5.46 -2.29
N ASP A 9 11.94 6.34 -3.28
CA ASP A 9 12.78 7.53 -3.28
C ASP A 9 12.18 8.56 -2.32
N VAL A 10 12.97 8.94 -1.33
CA VAL A 10 12.61 9.90 -0.28
C VAL A 10 13.53 11.12 -0.29
N THR A 11 14.26 11.33 -1.39
CA THR A 11 15.19 12.45 -1.55
C THR A 11 14.46 13.78 -1.32
N GLY A 12 14.90 14.54 -0.31
CA GLY A 12 14.31 15.84 0.05
C GLY A 12 13.18 15.78 1.08
N LEU A 13 12.84 14.61 1.60
CA LEU A 13 11.88 14.42 2.70
C LEU A 13 12.61 14.10 4.01
N ASP A 14 12.10 14.60 5.15
CA ASP A 14 12.59 14.22 6.48
C ASP A 14 11.87 12.95 6.96
N VAL A 15 12.38 11.79 6.53
CA VAL A 15 11.85 10.47 6.92
C VAL A 15 12.84 9.73 7.81
N LYS A 16 12.32 9.00 8.79
CA LYS A 16 13.08 8.22 9.76
C LYS A 16 12.54 6.79 9.86
N ALA A 17 13.39 5.90 10.37
CA ALA A 17 12.96 4.52 10.62
C ALA A 17 11.85 4.49 11.68
N GLY A 18 10.74 3.82 11.35
CA GLY A 18 9.56 3.76 12.21
C GLY A 18 8.42 4.69 11.76
N ASP A 19 8.66 5.58 10.80
CA ASP A 19 7.60 6.38 10.21
C ASP A 19 6.59 5.51 9.44
N GLU A 20 5.33 5.93 9.45
CA GLU A 20 4.25 5.21 8.80
C GLU A 20 4.31 5.40 7.27
N ALA A 21 4.17 4.30 6.54
CA ALA A 21 4.05 4.30 5.09
C ALA A 21 2.68 3.76 4.68
N ILE A 22 1.88 4.60 4.02
CA ILE A 22 0.54 4.24 3.56
C ILE A 22 0.62 3.80 2.10
N VAL A 23 0.17 2.57 1.80
CA VAL A 23 0.14 2.03 0.43
C VAL A 23 -1.11 2.50 -0.34
N PHE A 24 -2.26 2.49 0.33
CA PHE A 24 -3.51 3.02 -0.18
C PHE A 24 -4.40 3.44 0.99
N ASN A 25 -5.21 4.49 0.80
CA ASN A 25 -6.18 5.00 1.77
C ASN A 25 -7.33 5.71 1.02
N GLN A 26 -8.03 6.62 1.70
CA GLN A 26 -9.10 7.41 1.07
C GLN A 26 -8.57 8.43 0.05
N GLU A 27 -7.35 8.93 0.22
CA GLU A 27 -6.71 9.89 -0.70
C GLU A 27 -5.99 9.18 -1.86
N HIS A 28 -5.25 8.12 -1.54
CA HIS A 28 -4.60 7.20 -2.48
C HIS A 28 -5.50 6.00 -2.70
N THR A 29 -6.49 6.17 -3.58
CA THR A 29 -7.53 5.16 -3.78
C THR A 29 -7.00 3.91 -4.49
N ILE A 30 -7.62 2.77 -4.23
CA ILE A 30 -7.31 1.50 -4.93
C ILE A 30 -7.54 1.62 -6.43
N MET A 31 -8.49 2.47 -6.86
CA MET A 31 -8.78 2.68 -8.27
C MET A 31 -7.63 3.40 -8.99
N GLN A 32 -7.03 4.41 -8.36
CA GLN A 32 -5.83 5.05 -8.88
C GLN A 32 -4.65 4.08 -8.93
N LEU A 33 -4.41 3.34 -7.83
CA LEU A 33 -3.33 2.36 -7.77
C LEU A 33 -3.44 1.28 -8.86
N ALA A 34 -4.66 0.78 -9.11
CA ALA A 34 -4.92 -0.19 -10.17
C ALA A 34 -4.62 0.37 -11.55
N ASN A 35 -5.02 1.61 -11.81
CA ASN A 35 -4.72 2.28 -13.08
C ASN A 35 -3.20 2.48 -13.27
N ASP A 36 -2.47 2.88 -12.24
CA ASP A 36 -1.02 3.11 -12.30
C ASP A 36 -0.23 1.85 -12.66
N ILE A 37 -0.67 0.68 -12.16
CA ILE A 37 -0.03 -0.61 -12.42
C ILE A 37 -0.71 -1.43 -13.54
N ASN A 38 -1.66 -0.82 -14.26
CA ASN A 38 -2.42 -1.43 -15.36
C ASN A 38 -3.12 -2.75 -14.98
N THR A 39 -3.82 -2.76 -13.84
CA THR A 39 -4.68 -3.87 -13.39
C THR A 39 -6.08 -3.37 -13.05
N ILE A 40 -6.94 -4.27 -12.54
CA ILE A 40 -8.25 -3.96 -11.99
C ILE A 40 -8.20 -3.89 -10.45
N PRO A 41 -9.01 -3.03 -9.81
CA PRO A 41 -9.05 -2.89 -8.36
C PRO A 41 -9.29 -4.21 -7.60
N TYR A 42 -10.06 -5.12 -8.21
CA TYR A 42 -10.40 -6.40 -7.60
C TYR A 42 -9.16 -7.29 -7.39
N GLU A 43 -8.22 -7.30 -8.33
CA GLU A 43 -6.98 -8.08 -8.18
C GLU A 43 -6.16 -7.61 -6.98
N ILE A 44 -6.07 -6.30 -6.76
CA ILE A 44 -5.35 -5.73 -5.61
C ILE A 44 -6.02 -6.17 -4.30
N LEU A 45 -7.34 -6.12 -4.23
CA LEU A 45 -8.10 -6.50 -3.03
C LEU A 45 -8.03 -8.00 -2.73
N THR A 46 -8.11 -8.86 -3.74
CA THR A 46 -8.15 -10.31 -3.54
C THR A 46 -6.77 -10.94 -3.39
N ASN A 47 -5.71 -10.35 -3.97
CA ASN A 47 -4.34 -10.87 -3.88
C ASN A 47 -3.58 -10.43 -2.62
N ILE A 48 -4.24 -9.80 -1.64
CA ILE A 48 -3.60 -9.50 -0.36
C ILE A 48 -3.32 -10.81 0.39
N SER A 49 -2.03 -11.14 0.51
CA SER A 49 -1.53 -12.32 1.20
C SER A 49 -2.05 -12.42 2.65
N GLN A 50 -2.21 -13.65 3.13
CA GLN A 50 -2.58 -13.93 4.52
C GLN A 50 -1.54 -13.42 5.54
N ARG A 51 -0.32 -13.09 5.10
CA ARG A 51 0.71 -12.46 5.94
C ARG A 51 0.32 -11.07 6.44
N VAL A 52 -0.59 -10.38 5.76
CA VAL A 52 -1.06 -9.05 6.16
C VAL A 52 -2.11 -9.19 7.26
N LYS A 53 -1.82 -8.59 8.42
CA LYS A 53 -2.74 -8.58 9.57
C LYS A 53 -3.99 -7.76 9.23
N ARG A 54 -5.16 -8.37 9.39
CA ARG A 54 -6.46 -7.69 9.26
C ARG A 54 -6.90 -7.20 10.63
N VAL A 55 -7.13 -5.89 10.76
CA VAL A 55 -7.66 -5.25 11.97
C VAL A 55 -9.03 -4.67 11.62
N TYR A 56 -10.06 -5.07 12.35
CA TYR A 56 -11.44 -4.63 12.12
C TYR A 56 -11.82 -3.61 13.18
N PHE A 57 -12.29 -2.46 12.74
CA PHE A 57 -12.89 -1.44 13.58
C PHE A 57 -14.40 -1.51 13.38
N TYR A 58 -15.13 -1.68 14.47
CA TYR A 58 -16.58 -1.56 14.51
C TYR A 58 -16.86 -0.29 15.32
N GLU A 59 -17.44 0.72 14.69
CA GLU A 59 -18.09 1.82 15.42
C GLU A 59 -19.45 1.36 15.95
#